data_AF-A0A7S2G1G3-F1
#
_entry.id   AF-A0A7S2G1G3-F1
#
_cell.length_a   1.000
_cell.length_b   1.000
_cell.length_c   1.000
_cell.angle_alpha   90.00
_cell.angle_beta   90.00
_cell.angle_gamma   90.00
#
_symmetry.space_group_name_H-M   'P 1'
#
loop_
_entity.id
_entity.type
_entity.pdbx_description
1 polymer ?
#
loop_
_entity_poly.entity_id
_entity_poly.type
_entity_poly.pdbx_seq_one_letter_code
_entity_poly.pdbx_strand_id
1 'polypeptide(L)'
;MGTFGEGNGGGPELVRHFTSAMEGSVSDNFGASHCINCMCHSTENMYNYKLTTMARVSDDFYPRDTPSHTYHIAAVAFNSVFMGEIVNADWDMFNSKHDAAGIHAAARAVGGCAVYTSDKPGEHDFDLLRRLVFPDGSVPVALRPGRPTADCLFKDPTGYADPLASTSAPPNVAKPPADPTALKIWNTNRFGYVVAAFNLRGSAWDRRRRSYQTFEEEVSPVTAKITIGDIPAWAPTPAPGSAGVAGVAAAAQFESHFRHTDEVVVDSAADPAAAASAAELTHTLEPQLRRARRTSEGFGADSVAERVVVAYSHVSGDVKLMRASDEISVELGTRDYEVVTMAELTALTNPDSSAGVDVGAGAGA
;
A
#
# COMPACT_ATOMS: atom_id res chain seq x y z
N MET A 1 -18.24 -5.03 -25.90
CA MET A 1 -17.28 -5.15 -27.03
C MET A 1 -17.53 -6.38 -27.90
N GLY A 2 -17.88 -7.56 -27.36
CA GLY A 2 -17.98 -8.81 -28.14
C GLY A 2 -18.85 -8.77 -29.41
N THR A 3 -20.03 -8.14 -29.37
CA THR A 3 -20.90 -7.99 -30.55
C THR A 3 -20.45 -6.89 -31.52
N PHE A 4 -19.67 -5.91 -31.05
CA PHE A 4 -19.17 -4.80 -31.89
C PHE A 4 -17.95 -5.20 -32.75
N GLY A 5 -17.20 -6.23 -32.33
CA GLY A 5 -16.05 -6.75 -33.08
C GLY A 5 -16.37 -7.88 -34.06
N GLU A 6 -17.66 -8.25 -34.21
CA GLU A 6 -18.06 -9.33 -35.11
C GLU A 6 -17.68 -9.01 -36.56
N GLY A 7 -17.00 -9.95 -37.23
CA GLY A 7 -16.43 -9.74 -38.58
C GLY A 7 -15.10 -8.97 -38.64
N ASN A 8 -14.63 -8.41 -37.51
CA ASN A 8 -13.41 -7.57 -37.43
C ASN A 8 -12.39 -8.08 -36.40
N GLY A 9 -12.33 -9.39 -36.17
CA GLY A 9 -11.39 -10.00 -35.21
C GLY A 9 -11.87 -10.02 -33.75
N GLY A 10 -13.11 -9.61 -33.49
CA GLY A 10 -13.75 -9.70 -32.17
C GLY A 10 -13.35 -8.56 -31.21
N GLY A 11 -13.76 -8.72 -29.95
CA GLY A 11 -13.40 -7.81 -28.85
C GLY A 11 -11.89 -7.56 -28.71
N PRO A 12 -11.02 -8.59 -28.78
CA PRO A 12 -9.58 -8.42 -28.60
C PRO A 12 -8.94 -7.51 -29.66
N GLU A 13 -9.28 -7.70 -30.93
CA GLU A 13 -8.71 -6.89 -32.03
C GLU A 13 -9.21 -5.45 -31.97
N LEU A 14 -10.48 -5.26 -31.62
CA LEU A 14 -11.05 -3.94 -31.41
C LEU A 14 -10.37 -3.20 -30.26
N VAL A 15 -10.18 -3.86 -29.11
CA VAL A 15 -9.44 -3.31 -27.96
C VAL A 15 -8.01 -2.97 -28.35
N ARG A 16 -7.31 -3.85 -29.08
CA ARG A 16 -5.96 -3.59 -29.58
C ARG A 16 -5.89 -2.29 -30.38
N HIS A 17 -6.85 -2.05 -31.28
CA HIS A 17 -6.92 -0.82 -32.07
C HIS A 17 -7.18 0.41 -31.21
N PHE A 18 -8.15 0.35 -30.29
CA PHE A 18 -8.46 1.48 -29.41
C PHE A 18 -7.27 1.83 -28.50
N THR A 19 -6.67 0.83 -27.84
CA THR A 19 -5.52 1.06 -26.98
C THR A 19 -4.34 1.61 -27.78
N SER A 20 -4.00 1.00 -28.93
CA SER A 20 -2.87 1.48 -29.75
C SER A 20 -3.08 2.93 -30.23
N ALA A 21 -4.30 3.30 -30.63
CA ALA A 21 -4.61 4.65 -31.08
C ALA A 21 -4.55 5.67 -29.93
N MET A 22 -5.10 5.31 -28.76
CA MET A 22 -5.04 6.13 -27.56
C MET A 22 -3.59 6.34 -27.10
N GLU A 23 -2.81 5.26 -26.96
CA GLU A 23 -1.41 5.34 -26.54
C GLU A 23 -0.55 6.13 -27.53
N GLY A 24 -0.73 5.92 -28.84
CA GLY A 24 -0.06 6.71 -29.88
C GLY A 24 -0.38 8.20 -29.78
N SER A 25 -1.67 8.54 -29.66
CA SER A 25 -2.10 9.93 -29.50
C SER A 25 -1.54 10.56 -28.22
N VAL A 26 -1.53 9.83 -27.10
CA VAL A 26 -0.98 10.34 -25.84
C VAL A 26 0.54 10.54 -25.96
N SER A 27 1.25 9.54 -26.50
CA SER A 27 2.70 9.60 -26.66
C SER A 27 3.12 10.79 -27.53
N ASP A 28 2.44 11.01 -28.65
CA ASP A 28 2.79 12.05 -29.62
C ASP A 28 2.52 13.47 -29.11
N ASN A 29 1.56 13.64 -28.19
CA ASN A 29 1.09 14.98 -27.78
C ASN A 29 1.41 15.33 -26.32
N PHE A 30 1.53 14.35 -25.45
CA PHE A 30 1.64 14.55 -23.99
C PHE A 30 2.74 13.72 -23.33
N GLY A 31 3.32 12.74 -24.02
CA GLY A 31 4.25 11.77 -23.46
C GLY A 31 3.55 10.57 -22.79
N ALA A 32 4.18 9.40 -22.84
CA ALA A 32 3.56 8.11 -22.49
C ALA A 32 3.06 8.00 -21.03
N SER A 33 3.64 8.75 -20.10
CA SER A 33 3.31 8.69 -18.66
C SER A 33 2.09 9.54 -18.25
N HIS A 34 1.49 10.29 -19.18
CA HIS A 34 0.40 11.23 -18.89
C HIS A 34 -0.99 10.69 -19.25
N CYS A 35 -1.21 9.40 -19.06
CA CYS A 35 -2.51 8.76 -19.29
C CYS A 35 -2.81 7.72 -18.19
N ILE A 36 -4.04 7.77 -17.68
CA ILE A 36 -4.58 6.80 -16.72
C ILE A 36 -5.63 5.98 -17.46
N ASN A 37 -5.43 4.67 -17.56
CA ASN A 37 -6.43 3.75 -18.09
C ASN A 37 -7.54 3.54 -17.05
N CYS A 38 -8.78 3.94 -17.37
CA CYS A 38 -9.95 3.80 -16.50
C CYS A 38 -10.97 2.83 -17.11
N MET A 39 -11.81 2.19 -16.28
CA MET A 39 -12.78 1.15 -16.70
C MET A 39 -12.12 0.02 -17.51
N CYS A 40 -10.94 -0.41 -17.07
CA CYS A 40 -9.97 -1.07 -17.92
C CYS A 40 -9.59 -2.50 -17.46
N HIS A 41 -10.39 -3.11 -16.58
CA HIS A 41 -10.08 -4.39 -15.92
C HIS A 41 -10.31 -5.63 -16.80
N SER A 42 -10.74 -5.47 -18.06
CA SER A 42 -10.78 -6.61 -18.96
C SER A 42 -9.35 -7.10 -19.26
N THR A 43 -9.18 -8.41 -19.35
CA THR A 43 -7.88 -9.00 -19.73
C THR A 43 -7.44 -8.51 -21.11
N GLU A 44 -8.37 -8.29 -22.03
CA GLU A 44 -8.10 -7.69 -23.34
C GLU A 44 -7.37 -6.36 -23.24
N ASN A 45 -7.72 -5.48 -22.28
CA ASN A 45 -7.01 -4.21 -22.09
C ASN A 45 -5.61 -4.44 -21.52
N MET A 46 -5.50 -5.26 -20.47
CA MET A 46 -4.23 -5.51 -19.77
C MET A 46 -3.14 -6.05 -20.69
N TYR A 47 -3.49 -6.95 -21.62
CA TYR A 47 -2.54 -7.49 -22.60
C TYR A 47 -2.15 -6.51 -23.71
N ASN A 48 -2.83 -5.36 -23.81
CA ASN A 48 -2.62 -4.38 -24.88
C ASN A 48 -1.95 -3.09 -24.41
N TYR A 49 -1.69 -2.90 -23.11
CA TYR A 49 -0.88 -1.77 -22.65
C TYR A 49 0.56 -1.94 -23.12
N LYS A 50 1.08 -0.96 -23.86
CA LYS A 50 2.47 -0.96 -24.36
C LYS A 50 3.27 0.24 -23.89
N LEU A 51 2.60 1.38 -23.70
CA LEU A 51 3.25 2.64 -23.36
C LEU A 51 2.70 3.24 -22.06
N THR A 52 1.40 3.07 -21.80
CA THR A 52 0.75 3.63 -20.62
C THR A 52 0.95 2.74 -19.40
N THR A 53 1.36 3.35 -18.29
CA THR A 53 1.78 2.62 -17.09
C THR A 53 0.82 2.77 -15.92
N MET A 54 -0.14 3.70 -15.98
CA MET A 54 -1.11 3.94 -14.91
C MET A 54 -2.46 3.32 -15.28
N ALA A 55 -3.10 2.64 -14.33
CA ALA A 55 -4.47 2.18 -14.50
C ALA A 55 -5.24 2.20 -13.18
N ARG A 56 -6.50 2.62 -13.24
CA ARG A 56 -7.40 2.57 -12.08
C ARG A 56 -7.65 1.13 -11.69
N VAL A 57 -7.45 0.80 -10.42
CA VAL A 57 -7.61 -0.57 -9.87
C VAL A 57 -8.90 -0.74 -9.07
N SER A 58 -9.91 0.09 -9.32
CA SER A 58 -11.23 0.03 -8.68
C SER A 58 -12.35 0.50 -9.60
N ASP A 59 -13.58 0.28 -9.12
CA ASP A 59 -14.74 1.11 -9.47
C ASP A 59 -14.57 2.52 -8.87
N ASP A 60 -15.44 3.44 -9.24
CA ASP A 60 -15.35 4.85 -8.84
C ASP A 60 -15.51 5.03 -7.32
N PHE A 61 -14.85 6.05 -6.77
CA PHE A 61 -15.23 6.60 -5.48
C PHE A 61 -16.56 7.34 -5.61
N TYR A 62 -17.61 6.81 -4.96
CA TYR A 62 -18.95 7.40 -4.97
C TYR A 62 -19.22 8.22 -3.68
N PRO A 63 -18.97 9.54 -3.64
CA PRO A 63 -19.11 10.35 -2.41
C PRO A 63 -20.53 10.35 -1.84
N ARG A 64 -21.55 10.07 -2.66
CA ARG A 64 -22.95 10.06 -2.21
C ARG A 64 -23.48 8.67 -1.85
N ASP A 65 -22.67 7.63 -2.04
CA ASP A 65 -23.06 6.25 -1.79
C ASP A 65 -22.27 5.68 -0.61
N THR A 66 -22.72 5.98 0.61
CA THR A 66 -22.08 5.63 1.88
C THR A 66 -21.61 4.17 2.02
N PRO A 67 -22.36 3.15 1.56
CA PRO A 67 -21.93 1.75 1.61
C PRO A 67 -20.74 1.43 0.68
N SER A 68 -20.41 2.29 -0.30
CA SER A 68 -19.29 2.07 -1.21
C SER A 68 -17.93 2.40 -0.58
N HIS A 69 -17.88 3.28 0.44
CA HIS A 69 -16.62 3.91 0.88
C HIS A 69 -15.61 2.93 1.46
N THR A 70 -16.02 2.09 2.43
CA THR A 70 -15.10 1.09 3.00
C THR A 70 -14.81 -0.04 2.03
N TYR A 71 -15.81 -0.46 1.25
CA TYR A 71 -15.64 -1.49 0.23
C TYR A 71 -14.64 -1.06 -0.85
N HIS A 72 -14.65 0.20 -1.25
CA HIS A 72 -13.68 0.75 -2.21
C HIS A 72 -12.24 0.49 -1.74
N ILE A 73 -11.91 0.74 -0.47
CA ILE A 73 -10.57 0.49 0.09
C ILE A 73 -10.21 -1.00 0.04
N ALA A 74 -11.15 -1.89 0.37
CA ALA A 74 -10.93 -3.32 0.24
C ALA A 74 -10.66 -3.70 -1.23
N ALA A 75 -11.51 -3.23 -2.15
CA ALA A 75 -11.41 -3.53 -3.57
C ALA A 75 -10.07 -3.08 -4.18
N VAL A 76 -9.64 -1.82 -3.94
CA VAL A 76 -8.34 -1.33 -4.46
C VAL A 76 -7.17 -2.14 -3.90
N ALA A 77 -7.17 -2.48 -2.62
CA ALA A 77 -6.08 -3.21 -1.98
C ALA A 77 -5.95 -4.62 -2.57
N PHE A 78 -7.06 -5.35 -2.72
CA PHE A 78 -7.06 -6.69 -3.29
C PHE A 78 -6.77 -6.70 -4.80
N ASN A 79 -7.33 -5.76 -5.56
CA ASN A 79 -7.04 -5.64 -6.99
C ASN A 79 -5.56 -5.31 -7.25
N SER A 80 -4.93 -4.52 -6.37
CA SER A 80 -3.51 -4.16 -6.44
C SER A 80 -2.56 -5.35 -6.30
N VAL A 81 -3.02 -6.49 -5.73
CA VAL A 81 -2.21 -7.72 -5.66
C VAL A 81 -1.89 -8.26 -7.05
N PHE A 82 -2.85 -8.17 -7.98
CA PHE A 82 -2.68 -8.64 -9.35
C PHE A 82 -2.29 -7.49 -10.29
N MET A 83 -3.10 -6.43 -10.33
CA MET A 83 -2.89 -5.34 -11.29
C MET A 83 -1.61 -4.56 -11.00
N GLY A 84 -1.18 -4.48 -9.73
CA GLY A 84 0.07 -3.82 -9.35
C GLY A 84 1.33 -4.47 -9.93
N GLU A 85 1.26 -5.70 -10.45
CA GLU A 85 2.37 -6.35 -11.17
C GLU A 85 2.47 -5.90 -12.64
N ILE A 86 1.42 -5.25 -13.15
CA ILE A 86 1.28 -4.88 -14.57
C ILE A 86 1.36 -3.37 -14.73
N VAL A 87 0.76 -2.62 -13.80
CA VAL A 87 0.60 -1.17 -13.86
C VAL A 87 0.87 -0.52 -12.50
N ASN A 88 1.20 0.77 -12.54
CA ASN A 88 1.09 1.64 -11.39
C ASN A 88 -0.39 1.82 -11.04
N ALA A 89 -0.77 1.27 -9.90
CA ALA A 89 -2.15 1.22 -9.46
C ALA A 89 -2.67 2.63 -9.10
N ASP A 90 -3.68 3.10 -9.82
CA ASP A 90 -4.47 4.27 -9.45
C ASP A 90 -5.63 3.84 -8.53
N TRP A 91 -5.68 4.39 -7.32
CA TRP A 91 -6.71 4.08 -6.32
C TRP A 91 -7.89 5.05 -6.38
N ASP A 92 -7.99 5.85 -7.44
CA ASP A 92 -8.99 6.88 -7.65
C ASP A 92 -8.88 8.07 -6.69
N MET A 93 -9.53 9.16 -7.09
CA MET A 93 -9.72 10.35 -6.28
C MET A 93 -10.48 10.06 -4.98
N PHE A 94 -10.45 11.04 -4.08
CA PHE A 94 -11.38 11.11 -2.95
C PHE A 94 -11.76 12.58 -2.70
N ASN A 95 -12.73 12.82 -1.83
CA ASN A 95 -13.03 14.16 -1.33
C ASN A 95 -12.37 14.35 0.04
N SER A 96 -11.56 15.40 0.18
CA SER A 96 -10.89 15.74 1.44
C SER A 96 -11.86 16.28 2.48
N LYS A 97 -12.93 16.97 2.07
CA LYS A 97 -13.99 17.45 2.96
C LYS A 97 -15.20 16.51 2.92
N HIS A 98 -15.06 15.35 3.54
CA HIS A 98 -16.04 14.28 3.51
C HIS A 98 -15.92 13.36 4.73
N ASP A 99 -17.00 12.70 5.15
CA ASP A 99 -17.00 11.84 6.35
C ASP A 99 -16.01 10.67 6.25
N ALA A 100 -15.82 10.14 5.05
CA ALA A 100 -14.85 9.08 4.75
C ALA A 100 -13.45 9.63 4.35
N ALA A 101 -13.19 10.93 4.45
CA ALA A 101 -11.96 11.52 3.92
C ALA A 101 -10.70 11.00 4.63
N GLY A 102 -10.73 10.88 5.95
CA GLY A 102 -9.58 10.41 6.74
C GLY A 102 -9.13 9.00 6.35
N ILE A 103 -10.08 8.06 6.29
CA ILE A 103 -9.77 6.66 5.96
C ILE A 103 -9.27 6.52 4.51
N HIS A 104 -9.84 7.30 3.57
CA HIS A 104 -9.36 7.32 2.19
C HIS A 104 -7.98 7.97 2.06
N ALA A 105 -7.70 9.06 2.77
CA ALA A 105 -6.40 9.70 2.81
C ALA A 105 -5.33 8.72 3.33
N ALA A 106 -5.59 8.01 4.42
CA ALA A 106 -4.71 6.97 4.95
C ALA A 106 -4.48 5.83 3.95
N ALA A 107 -5.53 5.39 3.24
CA ALA A 107 -5.41 4.38 2.19
C ALA A 107 -4.48 4.84 1.04
N ARG A 108 -4.56 6.11 0.63
CA ARG A 108 -3.65 6.66 -0.41
C ARG A 108 -2.22 6.84 0.12
N ALA A 109 -2.04 7.18 1.40
CA ALA A 109 -0.71 7.30 2.01
C ALA A 109 0.08 5.97 1.98
N VAL A 110 -0.60 4.84 2.15
CA VAL A 110 0.01 3.49 2.09
C VAL A 110 -0.05 2.85 0.70
N GLY A 111 -0.92 3.35 -0.19
CA GLY A 111 -1.26 2.68 -1.45
C GLY A 111 -0.19 2.71 -2.53
N GLY A 112 0.78 3.61 -2.43
CA GLY A 112 1.79 3.82 -3.48
C GLY A 112 1.18 4.27 -4.81
N CYS A 113 0.09 5.02 -4.71
CA CYS A 113 -0.72 5.50 -5.83
C CYS A 113 -0.67 7.03 -5.90
N ALA A 114 -1.17 7.58 -7.01
CA ALA A 114 -1.35 9.02 -7.13
C ALA A 114 -2.37 9.53 -6.12
N VAL A 115 -2.14 10.73 -5.58
CA VAL A 115 -3.06 11.40 -4.65
C VAL A 115 -3.63 12.62 -5.34
N TYR A 116 -4.93 12.59 -5.61
CA TYR A 116 -5.67 13.72 -6.16
C TYR A 116 -7.08 13.75 -5.57
N THR A 117 -7.62 14.95 -5.37
CA THR A 117 -8.95 15.13 -4.80
C THR A 117 -9.92 15.76 -5.78
N SER A 118 -11.20 15.48 -5.59
CA SER A 118 -12.28 16.02 -6.45
C SER A 118 -13.25 16.91 -5.68
N ASP A 119 -12.77 17.54 -4.60
CA ASP A 119 -13.58 18.48 -3.84
C ASP A 119 -14.11 19.60 -4.74
N LYS A 120 -15.23 20.18 -4.34
CA LYS A 120 -15.70 21.42 -4.96
C LYS A 120 -14.61 22.49 -4.79
N PRO A 121 -14.30 23.30 -5.83
CA PRO A 121 -13.30 24.36 -5.70
C PRO A 121 -13.55 25.25 -4.48
N GLY A 122 -12.53 25.42 -3.65
CA GLY A 122 -12.60 26.18 -2.39
C GLY A 122 -13.11 25.41 -1.17
N GLU A 123 -13.51 24.15 -1.33
CA GLU A 123 -14.04 23.29 -0.26
C GLU A 123 -13.08 22.16 0.12
N HIS A 124 -11.77 22.41 0.03
CA HIS A 124 -10.76 21.44 0.44
C HIS A 124 -10.54 21.46 1.96
N ASP A 125 -10.31 20.29 2.55
CA ASP A 125 -9.78 20.19 3.90
C ASP A 125 -8.25 20.21 3.86
N PHE A 126 -7.67 21.40 4.02
CA PHE A 126 -6.21 21.56 4.01
C PHE A 126 -5.53 20.94 5.22
N ASP A 127 -6.23 20.76 6.35
CA ASP A 127 -5.62 20.17 7.55
C ASP A 127 -5.45 18.67 7.36
N LEU A 128 -6.40 18.01 6.69
CA LEU A 128 -6.24 16.62 6.25
C LEU A 128 -5.14 16.50 5.19
N LEU A 129 -5.15 17.34 4.15
CA LEU A 129 -4.18 17.28 3.06
C LEU A 129 -2.74 17.50 3.54
N ARG A 130 -2.54 18.39 4.53
CA ARG A 130 -1.23 18.60 5.17
C ARG A 130 -0.68 17.35 5.87
N ARG A 131 -1.52 16.41 6.29
CA ARG A 131 -1.05 15.14 6.88
C ARG A 131 -0.45 14.18 5.85
N LEU A 132 -0.72 14.40 4.57
CA LEU A 132 -0.19 13.57 3.47
C LEU A 132 1.15 14.06 2.93
N VAL A 133 1.63 15.22 3.38
CA VAL A 133 2.84 15.87 2.89
C VAL A 133 3.72 16.32 4.05
N PHE A 134 5.02 16.45 3.80
CA PHE A 134 5.93 17.05 4.76
C PHE A 134 5.78 18.58 4.78
N PRO A 135 6.27 19.26 5.84
CA PRO A 135 6.27 20.72 5.91
C PRO A 135 6.99 21.42 4.73
N ASP A 136 7.95 20.74 4.11
CA ASP A 136 8.67 21.22 2.92
C ASP A 136 7.89 21.03 1.60
N GLY A 137 6.69 20.43 1.67
CA GLY A 137 5.84 20.14 0.52
C GLY A 137 6.17 18.82 -0.20
N SER A 138 7.21 18.10 0.21
CA SER A 138 7.52 16.79 -0.35
C SER A 138 6.53 15.72 0.13
N VAL A 139 6.33 14.67 -0.67
CA VAL A 139 5.35 13.61 -0.39
C VAL A 139 6.07 12.30 -0.06
N PRO A 140 5.76 11.61 1.05
CA PRO A 140 6.31 10.29 1.38
C PRO A 140 5.67 9.17 0.54
N VAL A 141 5.69 9.30 -0.78
CA VAL A 141 5.07 8.35 -1.71
C VAL A 141 5.66 6.96 -1.50
N ALA A 142 4.77 5.98 -1.32
CA ALA A 142 5.19 4.59 -1.24
C ALA A 142 5.59 4.05 -2.62
N LEU A 143 6.63 3.22 -2.65
CA LEU A 143 7.39 2.85 -3.85
C LEU A 143 6.85 1.59 -4.55
N ARG A 144 5.91 0.88 -3.92
CA ARG A 144 5.28 -0.32 -4.48
C ARG A 144 3.77 -0.15 -4.51
N PRO A 145 3.02 -0.97 -5.24
CA PRO A 145 1.58 -1.07 -5.05
C PRO A 145 1.28 -1.53 -3.62
N GLY A 146 0.39 -0.84 -2.91
CA GLY A 146 -0.07 -1.23 -1.58
C GLY A 146 -0.76 -2.59 -1.63
N ARG A 147 -0.41 -3.48 -0.70
CA ARG A 147 -0.95 -4.85 -0.67
C ARG A 147 -1.42 -5.26 0.72
N PRO A 148 -2.47 -6.10 0.81
CA PRO A 148 -2.84 -6.73 2.07
C PRO A 148 -1.65 -7.47 2.68
N THR A 149 -1.51 -7.44 4.00
CA THR A 149 -0.56 -8.28 4.72
C THR A 149 -0.98 -9.75 4.63
N ALA A 150 -0.02 -10.66 4.81
CA ALA A 150 -0.25 -12.09 4.60
C ALA A 150 -1.37 -12.67 5.49
N ASP A 151 -1.52 -12.16 6.71
CA ASP A 151 -2.50 -12.63 7.70
C ASP A 151 -3.95 -12.19 7.41
N CYS A 152 -4.16 -11.19 6.54
CA CYS A 152 -5.49 -10.76 6.09
C CYS A 152 -5.76 -11.02 4.60
N LEU A 153 -4.78 -11.50 3.82
CA LEU A 153 -4.91 -11.71 2.36
C LEU A 153 -6.06 -12.65 1.96
N PHE A 154 -6.41 -13.64 2.79
CA PHE A 154 -7.48 -14.59 2.50
C PHE A 154 -8.71 -14.41 3.40
N LYS A 155 -8.84 -13.24 4.02
CA LYS A 155 -9.96 -12.90 4.89
C LYS A 155 -10.76 -11.75 4.28
N ASP A 156 -12.07 -11.77 4.47
CA ASP A 156 -12.93 -10.66 4.07
C ASP A 156 -12.92 -9.57 5.16
N PRO A 157 -12.32 -8.39 4.91
CA PRO A 157 -12.27 -7.31 5.90
C PRO A 157 -13.59 -6.56 6.05
N THR A 158 -14.57 -6.79 5.15
CA THR A 158 -15.89 -6.17 5.22
C THR A 158 -16.81 -6.92 6.19
N GLY A 159 -16.52 -8.19 6.48
CA GLY A 159 -17.42 -9.07 7.21
C GLY A 159 -18.63 -9.54 6.38
N TYR A 160 -18.62 -9.34 5.06
CA TYR A 160 -19.71 -9.72 4.20
C TYR A 160 -19.76 -11.24 3.99
N ALA A 161 -20.79 -11.84 4.54
CA ALA A 161 -21.05 -13.25 4.34
C ALA A 161 -21.79 -13.44 3.00
N ASP A 162 -21.09 -13.60 1.87
CA ASP A 162 -21.71 -13.76 0.54
C ASP A 162 -22.82 -14.84 0.56
N PRO A 163 -24.10 -14.48 0.29
CA PRO A 163 -25.21 -15.43 0.22
C PRO A 163 -25.05 -16.48 -0.90
N LEU A 164 -24.23 -16.22 -1.92
CA LEU A 164 -23.93 -17.15 -3.01
C LEU A 164 -22.79 -18.12 -2.69
N ALA A 165 -21.88 -17.77 -1.77
CA ALA A 165 -20.85 -18.71 -1.30
C ALA A 165 -21.43 -19.95 -0.59
N SER A 166 -22.72 -19.90 -0.21
CA SER A 166 -23.45 -20.98 0.46
C SER A 166 -24.10 -22.00 -0.48
N THR A 167 -24.20 -21.77 -1.79
CA THR A 167 -24.97 -22.69 -2.66
C THR A 167 -24.24 -24.00 -2.98
N SER A 168 -22.99 -24.15 -2.53
CA SER A 168 -22.23 -25.41 -2.55
C SER A 168 -22.04 -26.06 -1.17
N ALA A 169 -22.48 -25.41 -0.08
CA ALA A 169 -22.35 -25.92 1.28
C ALA A 169 -23.67 -26.59 1.73
N PRO A 170 -23.63 -27.76 2.39
CA PRO A 170 -24.83 -28.45 2.84
C PRO A 170 -25.63 -27.60 3.83
N PRO A 171 -26.98 -27.69 3.81
CA PRO A 171 -27.91 -26.76 4.49
C PRO A 171 -27.82 -26.73 6.04
N ASN A 172 -26.97 -27.57 6.64
CA ASN A 172 -26.84 -27.73 8.10
C ASN A 172 -25.47 -27.32 8.67
N VAL A 173 -24.61 -26.66 7.87
CA VAL A 173 -23.39 -26.06 8.40
C VAL A 173 -23.70 -24.62 8.74
N ALA A 174 -23.74 -24.30 10.04
CA ALA A 174 -23.77 -22.92 10.50
C ALA A 174 -22.63 -22.15 9.82
N LYS A 175 -22.96 -21.12 9.06
CA LYS A 175 -21.99 -20.26 8.40
C LYS A 175 -21.10 -19.68 9.49
N PRO A 176 -19.78 -19.91 9.48
CA PRO A 176 -18.94 -19.26 10.46
C PRO A 176 -19.13 -17.74 10.27
N PRO A 177 -19.43 -16.98 11.34
CA PRO A 177 -19.22 -15.54 11.25
C PRO A 177 -17.78 -15.35 10.80
N ALA A 178 -17.55 -14.56 9.74
CA ALA A 178 -16.19 -14.22 9.35
C ALA A 178 -15.53 -13.61 10.59
N ASP A 179 -14.46 -14.23 11.10
CA ASP A 179 -13.71 -13.68 12.22
C ASP A 179 -13.40 -12.21 11.88
N PRO A 180 -13.82 -11.26 12.73
CA PRO A 180 -13.57 -9.85 12.47
C PRO A 180 -12.09 -9.64 12.23
N THR A 181 -11.72 -9.15 11.05
CA THR A 181 -10.33 -8.83 10.75
C THR A 181 -10.23 -7.40 10.27
N ALA A 182 -9.27 -6.67 10.80
CA ALA A 182 -8.86 -5.41 10.18
C ALA A 182 -8.21 -5.76 8.83
N LEU A 183 -8.41 -4.91 7.83
CA LEU A 183 -7.53 -4.94 6.66
C LEU A 183 -6.22 -4.28 7.06
N LYS A 184 -5.10 -4.98 6.91
CA LYS A 184 -3.78 -4.38 7.01
C LYS A 184 -3.16 -4.29 5.63
N ILE A 185 -2.63 -3.13 5.29
CA ILE A 185 -1.95 -2.86 4.02
C ILE A 185 -0.52 -2.46 4.36
N TRP A 186 0.46 -3.05 3.69
CA TRP A 186 1.86 -2.69 3.87
C TRP A 186 2.47 -2.13 2.58
N ASN A 187 3.49 -1.30 2.76
CA ASN A 187 4.29 -0.76 1.68
C ASN A 187 5.67 -0.28 2.18
N THR A 188 6.49 0.25 1.29
CA THR A 188 7.79 0.87 1.60
C THR A 188 7.89 2.23 0.95
N ASN A 189 8.60 3.16 1.59
CA ASN A 189 8.98 4.44 1.03
C ASN A 189 10.46 4.73 1.30
N ARG A 190 10.97 5.88 0.86
CA ARG A 190 12.38 6.25 1.06
C ARG A 190 12.84 6.30 2.53
N PHE A 191 11.91 6.34 3.49
CA PHE A 191 12.21 6.43 4.92
C PHE A 191 12.11 5.08 5.64
N GLY A 192 11.58 4.04 5.00
CA GLY A 192 11.41 2.72 5.60
C GLY A 192 10.15 2.03 5.09
N TYR A 193 9.38 1.50 6.03
CA TYR A 193 8.18 0.73 5.77
C TYR A 193 6.96 1.42 6.37
N VAL A 194 5.81 1.21 5.77
CA VAL A 194 4.53 1.73 6.27
C VAL A 194 3.52 0.59 6.31
N VAL A 195 2.82 0.48 7.43
CA VAL A 195 1.69 -0.45 7.60
C VAL A 195 0.49 0.36 8.05
N ALA A 196 -0.62 0.24 7.34
CA ALA A 196 -1.88 0.84 7.72
C ALA A 196 -2.90 -0.25 8.06
N ALA A 197 -3.69 -0.05 9.11
CA ALA A 197 -4.77 -0.93 9.50
C ALA A 197 -6.10 -0.19 9.40
N PHE A 198 -7.14 -0.89 8.93
CA PHE A 198 -8.45 -0.30 8.64
C PHE A 198 -9.58 -1.18 9.18
N ASN A 199 -10.59 -0.56 9.78
CA ASN A 199 -11.89 -1.20 9.99
C ASN A 199 -12.81 -0.90 8.79
N LEU A 200 -12.97 -1.90 7.91
CA LEU A 200 -13.77 -1.78 6.69
C LEU A 200 -15.15 -2.42 6.80
N ARG A 201 -15.57 -2.81 8.00
CA ARG A 201 -16.79 -3.58 8.21
C ARG A 201 -18.06 -2.80 7.92
N GLY A 202 -19.12 -3.58 7.68
CA GLY A 202 -20.52 -3.13 7.67
C GLY A 202 -21.09 -2.79 6.31
N SER A 203 -20.27 -2.76 5.25
CA SER A 203 -20.76 -2.61 3.88
C SER A 203 -19.92 -3.35 2.84
N ALA A 204 -20.59 -3.83 1.80
CA ALA A 204 -19.97 -4.55 0.68
C ALA A 204 -20.81 -4.48 -0.59
N TRP A 205 -20.23 -4.94 -1.71
CA TRP A 205 -20.94 -5.14 -2.96
C TRP A 205 -21.82 -6.41 -2.92
N ASP A 206 -23.15 -6.24 -3.02
CA ASP A 206 -24.08 -7.35 -3.15
C ASP A 206 -24.21 -7.76 -4.63
N ARG A 207 -23.68 -8.95 -4.96
CA ARG A 207 -23.68 -9.48 -6.33
C ARG A 207 -25.09 -9.72 -6.90
N ARG A 208 -26.08 -10.05 -6.06
CA ARG A 208 -27.46 -10.30 -6.51
C ARG A 208 -28.16 -8.99 -6.83
N ARG A 209 -27.98 -7.99 -5.97
CA ARG A 209 -28.60 -6.66 -6.14
C ARG A 209 -27.83 -5.77 -7.12
N ARG A 210 -26.56 -6.08 -7.38
CA ARG A 210 -25.64 -5.29 -8.20
C ARG A 210 -25.54 -3.86 -7.69
N SER A 211 -25.40 -3.72 -6.38
CA SER A 211 -25.26 -2.44 -5.69
C SER A 211 -24.53 -2.63 -4.36
N TYR A 212 -23.94 -1.54 -3.86
CA TYR A 212 -23.36 -1.49 -2.52
C TYR A 212 -24.47 -1.56 -1.48
N GLN A 213 -24.25 -2.33 -0.42
CA GLN A 213 -25.24 -2.55 0.65
C GLN A 213 -24.57 -2.41 2.01
N THR A 214 -25.26 -1.73 2.93
CA THR A 214 -24.97 -1.80 4.37
C THR A 214 -25.69 -3.01 4.95
N PHE A 215 -24.99 -3.82 5.74
CA PHE A 215 -25.53 -5.00 6.41
C PHE A 215 -25.27 -5.01 7.92
N GLU A 216 -24.43 -4.11 8.41
CA GLU A 216 -24.20 -3.85 9.83
C GLU A 216 -24.32 -2.34 10.03
N GLU A 217 -25.42 -1.87 10.62
CA GLU A 217 -25.64 -0.44 10.88
C GLU A 217 -24.73 0.06 12.02
N GLU A 218 -24.58 -0.74 13.07
CA GLU A 218 -23.67 -0.51 14.18
C GLU A 218 -22.45 -1.41 14.03
N VAL A 219 -21.40 -0.89 13.39
CA VAL A 219 -20.18 -1.65 13.12
C VAL A 219 -19.41 -1.91 14.42
N SER A 220 -19.19 -3.18 14.70
CA SER A 220 -18.40 -3.60 15.86
C SER A 220 -16.94 -3.17 15.70
N PRO A 221 -16.29 -2.68 16.77
CA PRO A 221 -14.85 -2.41 16.75
C PRO A 221 -14.05 -3.66 16.41
N VAL A 222 -12.91 -3.46 15.74
CA VAL A 222 -11.98 -4.54 15.39
C VAL A 222 -10.60 -4.21 15.94
N THR A 223 -9.99 -5.18 16.62
CA THR A 223 -8.60 -5.03 17.07
C THR A 223 -7.64 -5.35 15.94
N ALA A 224 -6.85 -4.37 15.51
CA ALA A 224 -5.72 -4.55 14.63
C ALA A 224 -4.44 -4.79 15.43
N LYS A 225 -3.68 -5.81 15.05
CA LYS A 225 -2.34 -6.11 15.60
C LYS A 225 -1.31 -5.87 14.52
N ILE A 226 -0.55 -4.79 14.65
CA ILE A 226 0.54 -4.43 13.74
C ILE A 226 1.85 -4.94 14.32
N THR A 227 2.59 -5.72 13.53
CA THR A 227 3.84 -6.36 13.94
C THR A 227 4.93 -6.18 12.88
N ILE A 228 6.19 -6.47 13.24
CA ILE A 228 7.31 -6.50 12.28
C ILE A 228 7.05 -7.53 11.16
N GLY A 229 6.34 -8.62 11.47
CA GLY A 229 6.01 -9.69 10.52
C GLY A 229 5.03 -9.29 9.42
N ASP A 230 4.36 -8.14 9.55
CA ASP A 230 3.49 -7.59 8.50
C ASP A 230 4.27 -7.09 7.27
N ILE A 231 5.59 -6.93 7.42
CA ILE A 231 6.51 -6.52 6.37
C ILE A 231 7.21 -7.77 5.84
N PRO A 232 6.94 -8.23 4.60
CA PRO A 232 7.50 -9.47 4.08
C PRO A 232 9.03 -9.51 4.03
N ALA A 233 9.69 -8.36 3.82
CA ALA A 233 11.15 -8.25 3.86
C ALA A 233 11.74 -8.56 5.26
N TRP A 234 10.91 -8.50 6.31
CA TRP A 234 11.30 -8.72 7.69
C TRP A 234 10.63 -9.93 8.33
N ALA A 235 9.71 -10.59 7.61
CA ALA A 235 9.09 -11.82 8.07
C ALA A 235 10.18 -12.88 8.33
N PRO A 236 10.11 -13.62 9.46
CA PRO A 236 11.06 -14.71 9.71
C PRO A 236 10.97 -15.73 8.58
N THR A 237 12.07 -16.00 7.89
CA THR A 237 12.14 -17.16 7.00
C THR A 237 11.91 -18.41 7.87
N PRO A 238 10.90 -19.26 7.59
CA PRO A 238 10.74 -20.47 8.36
C PRO A 238 12.04 -21.27 8.28
N ALA A 239 12.55 -21.70 9.45
CA ALA A 239 13.73 -22.55 9.51
C ALA A 239 13.51 -23.77 8.60
N PRO A 240 14.52 -24.21 7.83
CA PRO A 240 14.37 -25.32 6.90
C PRO A 240 14.12 -26.60 7.70
N GLY A 241 12.86 -26.97 7.88
CA GLY A 241 12.52 -28.15 8.68
C GLY A 241 11.13 -28.21 9.29
N SER A 242 10.06 -27.77 8.61
CA SER A 242 8.74 -28.41 8.78
C SER A 242 7.72 -27.87 7.77
N ALA A 243 6.95 -28.81 7.22
CA ALA A 243 5.75 -28.62 6.41
C ALA A 243 5.94 -28.11 4.96
N GLY A 244 6.03 -29.09 4.05
CA GLY A 244 5.13 -29.17 2.90
C GLY A 244 5.59 -28.45 1.63
N VAL A 245 5.88 -29.26 0.61
CA VAL A 245 6.36 -28.95 -0.74
C VAL A 245 5.38 -28.10 -1.59
N ALA A 246 4.47 -27.33 -0.98
CA ALA A 246 3.52 -26.44 -1.64
C ALA A 246 3.89 -24.94 -1.54
N GLY A 247 4.70 -24.54 -0.56
CA GLY A 247 5.12 -23.13 -0.39
C GLY A 247 6.38 -22.73 -1.18
N VAL A 248 7.23 -23.70 -1.53
CA VAL A 248 8.54 -23.44 -2.16
C VAL A 248 8.42 -23.20 -3.67
N ALA A 249 7.37 -23.73 -4.31
CA ALA A 249 7.09 -23.48 -5.73
C ALA A 249 6.60 -22.06 -6.00
N ALA A 250 5.82 -21.47 -5.07
CA ALA A 250 5.30 -20.11 -5.20
C ALA A 250 6.39 -19.05 -5.01
N ALA A 251 7.31 -19.25 -4.06
CA ALA A 251 8.43 -18.34 -3.83
C ALA A 251 9.47 -18.38 -4.97
N ALA A 252 9.77 -19.58 -5.50
CA ALA A 252 10.72 -19.74 -6.60
C ALA A 252 10.18 -19.26 -7.97
N GLN A 253 8.86 -19.29 -8.18
CA GLN A 253 8.24 -18.69 -9.38
C GLN A 253 8.18 -17.16 -9.31
N PHE A 254 8.10 -16.57 -8.12
CA PHE A 254 8.10 -15.12 -7.93
C PHE A 254 9.50 -14.49 -8.05
N GLU A 255 10.54 -15.17 -7.57
CA GLU A 255 11.91 -14.64 -7.60
C GLU A 255 12.57 -14.72 -9.00
N SER A 256 12.16 -15.68 -9.85
CA SER A 256 12.74 -15.82 -11.20
C SER A 256 12.19 -14.81 -12.21
N HIS A 257 11.05 -14.15 -11.92
CA HIS A 257 10.45 -13.16 -12.81
C HIS A 257 11.10 -11.77 -12.69
N PHE A 258 11.59 -11.39 -11.50
CA PHE A 258 12.07 -10.03 -11.22
C PHE A 258 13.58 -9.80 -11.44
N ARG A 259 14.34 -10.80 -11.92
CA ARG A 259 15.77 -10.63 -12.24
C ARG A 259 16.05 -10.08 -13.65
N HIS A 260 15.05 -9.53 -14.34
CA HIS A 260 15.33 -8.73 -15.54
C HIS A 260 15.78 -7.34 -15.11
N THR A 261 17.11 -7.22 -15.07
CA THR A 261 17.89 -6.00 -14.96
C THR A 261 17.41 -4.96 -15.96
N ASP A 262 17.17 -3.74 -15.49
CA ASP A 262 17.75 -2.55 -16.11
C ASP A 262 18.05 -1.54 -14.99
N GLU A 263 19.30 -1.05 -15.00
CA GLU A 263 19.81 -0.03 -14.10
C GLU A 263 18.96 1.23 -14.19
N VAL A 264 18.43 1.69 -13.06
CA VAL A 264 18.08 3.11 -12.91
C VAL A 264 19.26 3.78 -12.25
N VAL A 265 20.11 4.38 -13.08
CA VAL A 265 21.09 5.37 -12.65
C VAL A 265 20.31 6.58 -12.11
N VAL A 266 20.36 6.81 -10.80
CA VAL A 266 19.88 8.05 -10.19
C VAL A 266 21.10 8.94 -9.97
N ASP A 267 21.18 9.98 -10.79
CA ASP A 267 22.26 10.96 -10.80
C ASP A 267 22.39 11.65 -9.43
N SER A 268 23.63 11.70 -8.93
CA SER A 268 23.98 12.22 -7.62
C SER A 268 24.13 13.73 -7.67
N ALA A 269 23.02 14.45 -7.58
CA ALA A 269 23.00 15.86 -7.24
C ALA A 269 21.93 16.08 -6.15
N ALA A 270 22.30 15.78 -4.91
CA ALA A 270 21.46 15.84 -3.74
C ALA A 270 20.99 17.28 -3.44
N ASP A 271 19.70 17.43 -3.15
CA ASP A 271 19.09 18.66 -2.62
C ASP A 271 19.50 18.86 -1.14
N PRO A 272 20.22 19.94 -0.81
CA PRO A 272 20.61 20.26 0.57
C PRO A 272 19.42 20.41 1.53
N ALA A 273 18.22 20.73 1.03
CA ALA A 273 17.02 20.87 1.84
C ALA A 273 16.52 19.52 2.39
N ALA A 274 16.67 18.44 1.62
CA ALA A 274 16.29 17.09 2.06
C ALA A 274 17.19 16.58 3.20
N ALA A 275 18.48 16.91 3.16
CA ALA A 275 19.42 16.62 4.25
C ALA A 275 19.13 17.44 5.51
N ALA A 276 18.73 18.71 5.36
CA ALA A 276 18.33 19.58 6.46
C ALA A 276 17.04 19.10 7.13
N SER A 277 16.05 18.65 6.35
CA SER A 277 14.79 18.12 6.87
C SER A 277 14.97 16.77 7.57
N ALA A 278 15.85 15.90 7.07
CA ALA A 278 16.26 14.68 7.77
C ALA A 278 16.98 14.99 9.11
N ALA A 279 17.81 16.03 9.16
CA ALA A 279 18.46 16.48 10.38
C ALA A 279 17.47 17.08 11.40
N GLU A 280 16.45 17.80 10.94
CA GLU A 280 15.38 18.37 11.80
C GLU A 280 14.46 17.29 12.37
N LEU A 281 14.10 16.28 11.56
CA LEU A 281 13.37 15.09 12.03
C LEU A 281 14.21 14.31 13.06
N THR A 282 15.51 14.15 12.80
CA THR A 282 16.45 13.50 13.72
C THR A 282 16.58 14.28 15.04
N HIS A 283 16.67 15.61 14.99
CA HIS A 283 16.72 16.48 16.17
C HIS A 283 15.43 16.42 17.00
N THR A 284 14.28 16.34 16.33
CA THR A 284 12.95 16.23 16.96
C THR A 284 12.76 14.87 17.64
N LEU A 285 13.28 13.80 17.02
CA LEU A 285 13.26 12.45 17.55
C LEU A 285 14.42 12.18 18.52
N GLU A 286 15.41 13.07 18.65
CA GLU A 286 16.66 12.81 19.39
C GLU A 286 16.47 12.53 20.88
N PRO A 287 15.59 13.24 21.63
CA PRO A 287 15.29 12.89 23.01
C PRO A 287 14.70 11.48 23.16
N GLN A 288 13.89 11.06 22.17
CA GLN A 288 13.23 9.75 22.14
C GLN A 288 14.20 8.64 21.70
N LEU A 289 15.07 8.91 20.71
CA LEU A 289 16.17 8.05 20.28
C LEU A 289 17.22 7.87 21.38
N ARG A 290 17.51 8.90 22.19
CA ARG A 290 18.39 8.80 23.37
C ARG A 290 17.76 7.93 24.47
N ARG A 291 16.44 8.01 24.66
CA ARG A 291 15.71 7.12 25.59
C ARG A 291 15.76 5.68 25.10
N ALA A 292 15.58 5.46 23.80
CA ALA A 292 15.71 4.19 23.12
C ALA A 292 17.12 3.56 23.22
N ARG A 293 18.18 4.37 23.05
CA ARG A 293 19.58 3.93 23.17
C ARG A 293 19.96 3.53 24.61
N ARG A 294 19.45 4.25 25.63
CA ARG A 294 19.67 3.86 27.03
C ARG A 294 19.05 2.51 27.40
N THR A 295 17.97 2.12 26.74
CA THR A 295 17.36 0.79 26.93
C THR A 295 18.11 -0.33 26.20
N SER A 296 18.92 -0.02 25.17
CA SER A 296 19.73 -1.02 24.45
C SER A 296 21.12 -1.25 25.06
N GLU A 297 21.67 -0.29 25.79
CA GLU A 297 23.03 -0.36 26.40
C GLU A 297 23.17 -1.37 27.56
N GLY A 298 22.11 -2.11 27.92
CA GLY A 298 22.11 -3.09 29.01
C GLY A 298 22.43 -4.54 28.65
N PHE A 299 22.74 -4.86 27.38
CA PHE A 299 22.70 -6.26 26.91
C PHE A 299 23.98 -6.69 26.17
N GLY A 300 24.55 -7.81 26.61
CA GLY A 300 25.86 -8.34 26.22
C GLY A 300 25.94 -8.91 24.80
N ALA A 301 27.17 -9.00 24.30
CA ALA A 301 27.57 -9.17 22.90
C ALA A 301 27.42 -10.58 22.29
N ASP A 302 26.53 -11.44 22.80
CA ASP A 302 26.44 -12.87 22.39
C ASP A 302 25.07 -13.30 21.81
N SER A 303 24.20 -12.38 21.41
CA SER A 303 22.96 -12.72 20.69
C SER A 303 23.10 -12.40 19.20
N VAL A 304 22.60 -13.29 18.33
CA VAL A 304 22.27 -12.95 16.93
C VAL A 304 21.49 -11.64 16.99
N ALA A 305 22.06 -10.56 16.43
CA ALA A 305 21.56 -9.21 16.65
C ALA A 305 20.06 -9.13 16.40
N GLU A 306 19.29 -9.06 17.49
CA GLU A 306 17.84 -9.01 17.42
C GLU A 306 17.43 -7.73 16.69
N ARG A 307 16.63 -7.85 15.61
CA ARG A 307 16.19 -6.67 14.85
C ARG A 307 15.33 -5.79 15.75
N VAL A 308 15.78 -4.55 15.95
CA VAL A 308 15.04 -3.51 16.65
C VAL A 308 14.58 -2.46 15.64
N VAL A 309 13.29 -2.18 15.62
CA VAL A 309 12.69 -1.16 14.76
C VAL A 309 12.11 -0.02 15.60
N VAL A 310 12.16 1.19 15.06
CA VAL A 310 11.40 2.34 15.56
C VAL A 310 10.10 2.40 14.78
N ALA A 311 8.98 2.41 15.48
CA ALA A 311 7.64 2.54 14.93
C ALA A 311 7.03 3.87 15.36
N TYR A 312 6.46 4.63 14.43
CA TYR A 312 5.76 5.89 14.65
C TYR A 312 4.30 5.76 14.23
N SER A 313 3.37 5.98 15.16
CA SER A 313 1.93 6.09 14.85
C SER A 313 1.62 7.50 14.34
N HIS A 314 1.01 7.58 13.16
CA HIS A 314 0.57 8.84 12.58
C HIS A 314 -0.77 9.33 13.14
N VAL A 315 -1.52 8.46 13.84
CA VAL A 315 -2.79 8.83 14.48
C VAL A 315 -2.55 9.32 15.91
N SER A 316 -1.80 8.58 16.72
CA SER A 316 -1.52 8.98 18.11
C SER A 316 -0.32 9.90 18.26
N GLY A 317 0.61 9.89 17.29
CA GLY A 317 1.88 10.59 17.37
C GLY A 317 2.94 9.89 18.24
N ASP A 318 2.66 8.66 18.70
CA ASP A 318 3.57 7.92 19.57
C ASP A 318 4.73 7.27 18.80
N VAL A 319 5.89 7.24 19.45
CA VAL A 319 7.07 6.49 18.99
C VAL A 319 7.32 5.30 19.91
N LYS A 320 7.42 4.11 19.35
CA LYS A 320 7.68 2.85 20.05
C LYS A 320 8.89 2.14 19.46
N LEU A 321 9.76 1.63 20.32
CA LEU A 321 10.73 0.60 19.90
C LEU A 321 10.05 -0.76 19.89
N MET A 322 10.23 -1.50 18.81
CA MET A 322 9.67 -2.85 18.64
C MET A 322 10.77 -3.86 18.34
N ARG A 323 10.67 -5.02 18.97
CA ARG A 323 11.37 -6.27 18.68
C ARG A 323 10.45 -7.23 17.92
N ALA A 324 10.99 -8.37 17.49
CA ALA A 324 10.23 -9.37 16.74
C ALA A 324 8.97 -9.87 17.45
N SER A 325 8.97 -9.91 18.79
CA SER A 325 7.81 -10.31 19.61
C SER A 325 6.83 -9.19 19.94
N ASP A 326 7.16 -7.94 19.62
CA ASP A 326 6.34 -6.79 19.99
C ASP A 326 5.22 -6.55 18.97
N GLU A 327 4.07 -6.09 19.46
CA GLU A 327 2.93 -5.65 18.65
C GLU A 327 2.48 -4.23 19.02
N ILE A 328 1.88 -3.53 18.06
CA ILE A 328 1.04 -2.36 18.29
C ILE A 328 -0.40 -2.83 18.11
N SER A 329 -1.15 -2.85 19.22
CA SER A 329 -2.55 -3.26 19.23
C SER A 329 -3.44 -2.03 19.30
N VAL A 330 -4.31 -1.88 18.30
CA VAL A 330 -5.22 -0.73 18.16
C VAL A 330 -6.64 -1.23 18.02
N GLU A 331 -7.55 -0.66 18.81
CA GLU A 331 -8.99 -0.88 18.65
C GLU A 331 -9.53 0.13 17.64
N LEU A 332 -10.05 -0.36 16.52
CA LEU A 332 -10.56 0.45 15.41
C LEU A 332 -12.09 0.41 15.40
N GLY A 333 -12.73 1.54 15.68
CA GLY A 333 -14.17 1.73 15.53
C GLY A 333 -14.60 1.85 14.06
N THR A 334 -15.84 2.29 13.85
CA THR A 334 -16.45 2.42 12.52
C THR A 334 -15.65 3.38 11.63
N ARG A 335 -15.10 2.87 10.51
CA ARG A 335 -14.26 3.63 9.57
C ARG A 335 -12.98 4.20 10.19
N ASP A 336 -12.55 3.67 11.32
CA ASP A 336 -11.26 4.04 11.91
C ASP A 336 -10.11 3.36 11.19
N TYR A 337 -8.94 3.97 11.34
CA TYR A 337 -7.70 3.51 10.78
C TYR A 337 -6.53 3.86 11.70
N GLU A 338 -5.42 3.17 11.49
CA GLU A 338 -4.11 3.52 12.02
C GLU A 338 -3.09 3.44 10.89
N VAL A 339 -2.07 4.30 10.92
CA VAL A 339 -0.92 4.24 10.00
C VAL A 339 0.35 4.28 10.84
N VAL A 340 1.21 3.29 10.64
CA VAL A 340 2.49 3.18 11.34
C VAL A 340 3.64 3.18 10.34
N THR A 341 4.58 4.10 10.50
CA THR A 341 5.87 4.03 9.80
C THR A 341 6.89 3.31 10.66
N MET A 342 7.62 2.36 10.07
CA MET A 342 8.65 1.57 10.73
C MET A 342 9.99 1.70 10.02
N ALA A 343 11.05 1.93 10.78
CA ALA A 343 12.43 1.98 10.30
C ALA A 343 13.34 1.15 11.20
N GLU A 344 14.33 0.47 10.61
CA GLU A 344 15.32 -0.27 11.39
C GLU A 344 16.22 0.72 12.15
N LEU A 345 16.55 0.43 13.41
CA LEU A 345 17.36 1.33 14.23
C LEU A 345 18.77 1.56 13.62
N THR A 346 19.32 0.56 12.93
CA THR A 346 20.59 0.65 12.18
C THR A 346 20.51 1.68 11.05
N ALA A 347 19.37 1.78 10.38
CA ALA A 347 19.13 2.78 9.33
C ALA A 347 19.11 4.22 9.88
N LEU A 348 18.74 4.40 11.16
CA LEU A 348 18.74 5.70 11.84
C LEU A 348 20.10 6.08 12.41
N THR A 349 21.06 5.15 12.47
CA THR A 349 22.39 5.37 13.07
C THR A 349 23.46 5.88 12.11
N ASN A 350 23.15 6.07 10.82
CA ASN A 350 24.16 6.44 9.84
C ASN A 350 23.94 7.85 9.23
N PRO A 351 24.26 8.92 9.97
CA PRO A 351 24.43 10.26 9.39
C PRO A 351 25.82 10.47 8.74
N ASP A 352 26.78 9.53 8.87
CA ASP A 352 28.22 9.79 8.62
C ASP A 352 28.99 8.70 7.83
N SER A 353 28.36 7.88 6.97
CA SER A 353 29.16 7.09 6.01
C SER A 353 29.58 7.93 4.81
N SER A 354 30.43 8.92 5.09
CA SER A 354 31.48 9.29 4.15
C SER A 354 32.42 8.09 4.00
N ALA A 355 32.06 7.15 3.12
CA ALA A 355 33.01 6.18 2.64
C ALA A 355 34.13 6.99 1.95
N GLY A 356 35.30 7.02 2.58
CA GLY A 356 36.46 7.74 2.08
C GLY A 356 36.75 7.33 0.63
N VAL A 357 36.53 8.28 -0.28
CA VAL A 357 37.20 8.23 -1.58
C VAL A 357 38.63 8.66 -1.31
N ASP A 358 39.52 7.68 -1.36
CA ASP A 358 40.95 7.85 -1.44
C ASP A 358 41.27 8.82 -2.58
N VAL A 359 41.58 10.06 -2.24
CA VAL A 359 42.09 11.05 -3.20
C VAL A 359 43.54 10.68 -3.44
N GLY A 360 43.74 9.69 -4.31
CA GLY A 360 45.05 9.33 -4.81
C GLY A 360 45.76 10.55 -5.37
N ALA A 361 46.70 11.09 -4.61
CA ALA A 361 47.64 12.09 -5.03
C ALA A 361 48.57 11.49 -6.10
N GLY A 362 48.17 11.61 -7.37
CA GLY A 362 49.02 11.38 -8.52
C GLY A 362 49.64 12.69 -8.99
N ALA A 363 50.78 13.04 -8.41
CA ALA A 363 51.66 14.09 -8.94
C ALA A 363 52.47 13.56 -10.14
N GLY A 364 52.60 14.39 -11.18
CA GLY A 364 53.79 14.42 -12.04
C GLY A 364 53.68 13.80 -13.43
N ALA A 365 53.47 14.65 -14.44
CA ALA A 365 54.45 15.04 -15.47
C ALA A 365 53.74 15.47 -16.76
#